data_AF-A0A4Y2DAR8-F1
#
_entry.id   AF-A0A4Y2DAR8-F1
#
_cell.length_a   1.000
_cell.length_b   1.000
_cell.length_c   1.000
_cell.angle_alpha   90.00
_cell.angle_beta   90.00
_cell.angle_gamma   90.00
#
_symmetry.space_group_name_H-M   'P 1'
#
loop_
_entity.id
_entity.type
_entity.pdbx_description
1 polymer ?
#
loop_
_entity_poly.entity_id
_entity_poly.type
_entity_poly.pdbx_seq_one_letter_code
_entity_poly.pdbx_strand_id
1 'polypeptide(L)'
;MELFGILQEIYNSFASSTHRWTELKRHVPSLTVEPLSQTRFESRINAVISSRYQIGEIYGDLRELSIDERTDALRKGNDLSLAKKIKSYKFVASVVIWHSILFRVNVISKMLQIENIDVSSAVEMIDKARYDRNDFRQGISTISC
;
A
#
# COMPACT_ATOMS: atom_id res chain seq x y z
N MET A 1 -0.18 4.82 -11.15
CA MET A 1 -1.48 5.37 -10.71
C MET A 1 -2.46 4.29 -10.25
N GLU A 2 -2.46 3.07 -10.82
CA GLU A 2 -3.41 2.02 -10.42
C GLU A 2 -3.29 1.54 -8.96
N LEU A 3 -2.09 1.28 -8.42
CA LEU A 3 -1.95 0.73 -7.07
C LEU A 3 -2.64 1.59 -6.01
N PHE A 4 -2.21 2.85 -5.87
CA PHE A 4 -2.75 3.77 -4.87
C PHE A 4 -4.24 4.07 -5.08
N GLY A 5 -4.72 4.07 -6.33
CA GLY A 5 -6.16 4.17 -6.62
C GLY A 5 -6.93 2.99 -6.02
N ILE A 6 -6.46 1.77 -6.25
CA ILE A 6 -7.07 0.56 -5.70
C ILE A 6 -7.00 0.57 -4.16
N LEU A 7 -5.88 0.96 -3.57
CA LEU A 7 -5.74 1.10 -2.10
C LEU A 7 -6.76 2.10 -1.52
N GLN A 8 -7.00 3.20 -2.22
CA GLN A 8 -8.02 4.17 -1.80
C GLN A 8 -9.44 3.63 -1.95
N GLU A 9 -9.74 2.90 -3.04
CA GLU A 9 -11.04 2.26 -3.23
C GLU A 9 -11.32 1.22 -2.12
N ILE A 10 -10.30 0.46 -1.71
CA ILE A 10 -10.40 -0.49 -0.59
C ILE A 10 -10.71 0.25 0.70
N TYR A 11 -9.95 1.30 1.02
CA TYR A 11 -10.21 2.11 2.21
C TYR A 11 -11.64 2.66 2.20
N ASN A 12 -12.08 3.25 1.09
CA ASN A 12 -13.43 3.81 0.96
C ASN A 12 -14.51 2.73 1.12
N SER A 13 -14.28 1.53 0.60
CA SER A 13 -15.19 0.40 0.73
C SER A 13 -15.42 0.04 2.21
N PHE A 14 -14.36 -0.08 3.02
CA PHE A 14 -14.49 -0.37 4.45
C PHE A 14 -14.97 0.82 5.28
N ALA A 15 -14.50 2.03 4.98
CA ALA A 15 -14.88 3.25 5.69
C ALA A 15 -16.33 3.70 5.41
N SER A 16 -17.00 3.11 4.42
CA SER A 16 -18.37 3.47 4.04
C SER A 16 -19.42 3.17 5.11
N SER A 17 -19.13 2.33 6.10
CA SER A 17 -20.01 2.10 7.26
C SER A 17 -19.24 1.55 8.46
N THR A 18 -19.76 1.79 9.66
CA THR A 18 -19.22 1.26 10.92
C THR A 18 -19.23 -0.27 10.96
N HIS A 19 -20.24 -0.91 10.36
CA HIS A 19 -20.32 -2.37 10.27
C HIS A 19 -19.15 -2.95 9.48
N ARG A 20 -18.88 -2.41 8.29
CA ARG A 20 -17.81 -2.88 7.38
C ARG A 20 -16.43 -2.63 7.97
N TRP A 21 -16.26 -1.51 8.67
CA TRP A 21 -15.03 -1.24 9.42
C TRP A 21 -14.81 -2.22 10.57
N THR A 22 -15.88 -2.63 11.25
CA THR A 22 -15.82 -3.64 12.31
C THR A 22 -15.46 -5.01 11.74
N GLU A 23 -16.01 -5.36 10.58
CA GLU A 23 -15.70 -6.62 9.89
C GLU A 23 -14.22 -6.71 9.52
N LEU A 24 -13.67 -5.64 8.93
CA LEU A 24 -12.24 -5.52 8.67
C LEU A 24 -11.39 -5.72 9.95
N LYS A 25 -11.78 -5.06 11.05
CA LYS A 25 -11.06 -5.18 12.32
C LYS A 25 -11.18 -6.56 12.98
N ARG A 26 -12.18 -7.36 12.63
CA ARG A 26 -12.33 -8.74 13.12
C ARG A 26 -11.18 -9.61 12.62
N HIS A 27 -10.82 -9.48 11.34
CA HIS A 27 -9.76 -10.26 10.71
C HIS A 27 -8.40 -9.55 10.76
N VAL A 28 -8.39 -8.23 10.97
CA VAL A 28 -7.19 -7.39 11.01
C VAL A 28 -7.15 -6.55 12.31
N PRO A 29 -6.98 -7.17 13.49
CA PRO A 29 -7.15 -6.47 14.78
C PRO A 29 -6.02 -5.48 15.11
N SER A 30 -4.82 -5.70 14.58
CA SER A 30 -3.63 -4.88 14.86
C SER A 30 -3.35 -3.80 13.83
N LEU A 31 -4.16 -3.71 12.77
CA LEU A 31 -3.81 -2.90 11.61
C LEU A 31 -4.94 -2.02 11.09
N THR A 32 -4.54 -0.81 10.70
CA THR A 32 -5.41 0.21 10.16
C THR A 32 -5.14 0.29 8.66
N VAL A 33 -6.17 0.06 7.84
CA VAL A 33 -6.14 0.53 6.45
C VAL A 33 -6.19 2.05 6.54
N GLU A 34 -5.05 2.71 6.29
CA GLU A 34 -4.97 4.16 6.38
C GLU A 34 -5.49 4.82 5.09
N PRO A 35 -6.25 5.93 5.21
CA PRO A 35 -6.57 6.74 4.05
C PRO A 35 -5.28 7.31 3.44
N LEU A 36 -5.24 7.42 2.11
CA LEU A 36 -4.12 8.10 1.47
C LEU A 36 -4.26 9.61 1.68
N SER A 37 -3.34 10.19 2.44
CA SER A 37 -3.16 11.63 2.50
C SER A 37 -2.43 12.13 1.25
N GLN A 38 -2.87 13.26 0.72
CA GLN A 38 -2.15 13.97 -0.33
C GLN A 38 -0.89 14.64 0.20
N THR A 39 -0.90 15.11 1.45
CA THR A 39 0.17 15.91 2.06
C THR A 39 1.17 15.08 2.87
N ARG A 40 0.82 13.87 3.30
CA ARG A 40 1.69 13.02 4.12
C ARG A 40 2.18 11.81 3.33
N PHE A 41 3.45 11.83 2.94
CA PHE A 41 4.13 10.70 2.29
C PHE A 41 4.05 9.41 3.13
N GLU A 42 4.07 9.55 4.45
CA GLU A 42 3.99 8.43 5.40
C GLU A 42 2.71 7.60 5.29
N SER A 43 1.55 8.21 5.02
CA SER A 43 0.31 7.44 4.88
C SER A 43 0.35 6.50 3.66
N ARG A 44 1.09 6.88 2.61
CA ARG A 44 1.29 6.04 1.43
C ARG A 44 2.19 4.85 1.75
N ILE A 45 3.22 5.06 2.57
CA ILE A 45 4.09 3.99 3.06
C ILE A 45 3.26 3.01 3.89
N ASN A 46 2.50 3.51 4.86
CA ASN A 46 1.67 2.70 5.75
C ASN A 46 0.63 1.89 4.95
N ALA A 47 -0.10 2.51 4.02
CA ALA A 47 -1.07 1.80 3.18
C ALA A 47 -0.43 0.65 2.37
N VAL A 48 0.77 0.86 1.83
CA VAL A 48 1.50 -0.18 1.08
C VAL A 48 2.01 -1.29 2.00
N ILE A 49 2.49 -0.94 3.20
CA ILE A 49 2.91 -1.90 4.23
C ILE A 49 1.73 -2.77 4.66
N SER A 50 0.60 -2.16 5.05
CA SER A 50 -0.62 -2.88 5.45
C SER A 50 -1.06 -3.85 4.35
N SER A 51 -1.07 -3.38 3.11
CA SER A 51 -1.46 -4.19 1.96
C SER A 51 -0.48 -5.31 1.66
N ARG A 52 0.82 -5.14 1.92
CA ARG A 52 1.82 -6.20 1.72
C ARG A 52 1.62 -7.35 2.70
N TYR A 53 1.32 -7.03 3.95
CA TYR A 53 1.29 -8.01 5.03
C TYR A 53 -0.10 -8.59 5.29
N GLN A 54 -1.19 -7.94 4.88
CA GLN A 54 -2.57 -8.42 5.08
C GLN A 54 -3.39 -8.55 3.80
N ILE A 55 -2.75 -8.79 2.67
CA ILE A 55 -3.48 -8.91 1.41
C ILE A 55 -4.52 -10.04 1.43
N GLY A 56 -4.26 -11.10 2.22
CA GLY A 56 -5.14 -12.25 2.35
C GLY A 56 -6.41 -11.94 3.13
N GLU A 57 -6.27 -11.23 4.25
CA GLU A 57 -7.36 -10.80 5.13
C GLU A 57 -8.23 -9.78 4.42
N ILE A 58 -7.62 -8.76 3.79
CA ILE A 58 -8.34 -7.77 2.98
C ILE A 58 -9.14 -8.46 1.86
N TYR A 59 -8.56 -9.47 1.22
CA TYR A 59 -9.27 -10.26 0.22
C TYR A 59 -10.45 -11.03 0.83
N GLY A 60 -10.26 -11.69 1.97
CA GLY A 60 -11.31 -12.41 2.70
C GLY A 60 -12.50 -11.50 3.03
N ASP A 61 -12.22 -10.33 3.58
CA ASP A 61 -13.24 -9.36 3.99
C ASP A 61 -14.04 -8.84 2.79
N LEU A 62 -13.35 -8.48 1.70
CA LEU A 62 -14.04 -8.04 0.47
C LEU A 62 -14.91 -9.15 -0.13
N ARG A 63 -14.51 -10.42 0.04
CA ARG A 63 -15.30 -11.56 -0.41
C ARG A 63 -16.53 -11.76 0.48
N GLU A 64 -16.41 -11.65 1.79
CA GLU A 64 -17.54 -11.74 2.73
C GLU A 64 -18.54 -10.59 2.49
N LEU A 65 -18.05 -9.36 2.32
CA LEU A 65 -18.87 -8.20 1.98
C LEU A 65 -19.57 -8.32 0.62
N SER A 66 -18.96 -9.02 -0.34
CA SER A 66 -19.58 -9.24 -1.66
C SER A 66 -20.81 -10.17 -1.63
N ILE A 67 -20.99 -10.94 -0.55
CA ILE A 67 -22.12 -11.85 -0.37
C ILE A 67 -23.07 -11.44 0.77
N ASP A 68 -22.69 -10.44 1.58
CA ASP A 68 -23.49 -9.93 2.71
C ASP A 68 -24.87 -9.41 2.27
N GLU A 69 -25.95 -10.03 2.77
CA GLU A 69 -27.33 -9.67 2.46
C GLU A 69 -27.70 -8.21 2.79
N ARG A 70 -27.00 -7.58 3.74
CA ARG A 70 -27.22 -6.18 4.14
C ARG A 70 -26.67 -5.19 3.12
N THR A 71 -25.85 -5.65 2.17
CA THR A 71 -25.18 -4.81 1.17
C THR A 71 -25.97 -4.80 -0.15
N ASP A 72 -26.15 -3.62 -0.75
CA ASP A 72 -26.85 -3.47 -2.03
C ASP A 72 -26.07 -4.11 -3.20
N ALA A 73 -26.78 -4.45 -4.29
CA ALA A 73 -26.20 -5.19 -5.42
C ALA A 73 -25.02 -4.44 -6.09
N LEU A 74 -25.06 -3.10 -6.12
CA LEU A 74 -23.98 -2.30 -6.70
C LEU A 74 -22.71 -2.39 -5.83
N ARG A 75 -22.85 -2.24 -4.52
CA ARG A 75 -21.73 -2.39 -3.58
C ARG A 75 -21.15 -3.80 -3.58
N LYS A 76 -22.00 -4.84 -3.62
CA LYS A 76 -21.56 -6.24 -3.78
C LYS A 76 -20.69 -6.43 -5.02
N GLY A 77 -21.14 -5.88 -6.15
CA GLY A 77 -20.39 -5.89 -7.41
C GLY A 77 -19.04 -5.18 -7.29
N ASN A 78 -19.01 -4.03 -6.61
CA ASN A 78 -17.79 -3.27 -6.38
C ASN A 78 -16.80 -4.03 -5.48
N ASP A 79 -17.24 -4.60 -4.37
CA ASP A 79 -16.38 -5.37 -3.45
C ASP A 79 -15.82 -6.62 -4.12
N LEU A 80 -16.64 -7.31 -4.91
CA LEU A 80 -16.21 -8.44 -5.73
C LEU A 80 -15.16 -8.02 -6.77
N SER A 81 -15.36 -6.87 -7.41
CA SER A 81 -14.41 -6.29 -8.36
C SER A 81 -13.08 -5.96 -7.68
N LEU A 82 -13.12 -5.33 -6.49
CA LEU A 82 -11.94 -5.03 -5.69
C LEU A 82 -11.18 -6.31 -5.29
N ALA A 83 -11.88 -7.34 -4.82
CA ALA A 83 -11.27 -8.63 -4.50
C ALA A 83 -10.54 -9.24 -5.72
N LYS A 84 -11.10 -9.12 -6.93
CA LYS A 84 -10.45 -9.56 -8.18
C LYS A 84 -9.21 -8.72 -8.51
N LYS A 85 -9.29 -7.40 -8.35
CA LYS A 85 -8.15 -6.48 -8.59
C LYS A 85 -6.98 -6.82 -7.67
N ILE A 86 -7.24 -7.04 -6.38
CA ILE A 86 -6.21 -7.35 -5.37
C ILE A 86 -5.55 -8.70 -5.62
N LYS A 87 -6.31 -9.71 -6.07
CA LYS A 87 -5.78 -11.03 -6.42
C LYS A 87 -4.91 -11.00 -7.69
N SER A 88 -4.99 -9.96 -8.52
CA SER A 88 -4.24 -9.91 -9.77
C SER A 88 -2.73 -9.88 -9.52
N TYR A 89 -1.98 -10.63 -10.34
CA TYR A 89 -0.51 -10.62 -10.28
C TYR A 89 0.04 -9.19 -10.39
N LYS A 90 -0.53 -8.37 -11.27
CA LYS A 90 -0.14 -6.97 -11.46
C LYS A 90 -0.23 -6.17 -10.15
N PHE A 91 -1.30 -6.34 -9.39
CA PHE A 91 -1.47 -5.65 -8.10
C PHE A 91 -0.47 -6.16 -7.06
N VAL A 92 -0.36 -7.48 -6.89
CA VAL A 92 0.57 -8.07 -5.92
C VAL A 92 2.03 -7.67 -6.20
N ALA A 93 2.47 -7.79 -7.46
CA ALA A 93 3.79 -7.34 -7.88
C ALA A 93 3.99 -5.84 -7.65
N SER A 94 2.97 -5.02 -7.93
CA SER A 94 3.02 -3.58 -7.66
C SER A 94 3.21 -3.29 -6.17
N VAL A 95 2.49 -3.97 -5.27
CA VAL A 95 2.66 -3.79 -3.81
C VAL A 95 4.09 -4.11 -3.38
N VAL A 96 4.67 -5.21 -3.86
CA VAL A 96 6.05 -5.62 -3.50
C VAL A 96 7.10 -4.62 -4.00
N ILE A 97 6.96 -4.16 -5.26
CA ILE A 97 7.86 -3.17 -5.85
C ILE A 97 7.75 -1.83 -5.12
N TRP A 98 6.52 -1.34 -4.94
CA TRP A 98 6.28 -0.06 -4.25
C TRP A 98 6.76 -0.11 -2.80
N HIS A 99 6.54 -1.21 -2.09
CA HIS A 99 7.08 -1.36 -0.73
C HIS A 99 8.60 -1.21 -0.72
N SER A 100 9.31 -1.86 -1.64
CA SER A 100 10.78 -1.83 -1.70
C SER A 100 11.33 -0.43 -1.95
N ILE A 101 10.69 0.31 -2.87
CA ILE A 101 11.04 1.71 -3.19
C ILE A 101 10.75 2.62 -1.99
N LEU A 102 9.51 2.56 -1.48
CA LEU A 102 9.05 3.42 -0.39
C LEU A 102 9.84 3.20 0.90
N PHE A 103 10.21 1.95 1.20
CA PHE A 103 11.02 1.63 2.36
C PHE A 103 12.39 2.32 2.31
N ARG A 104 13.08 2.25 1.17
CA ARG A 104 14.40 2.90 1.02
C ARG A 104 14.30 4.41 1.10
N VAL A 105 13.33 5.01 0.41
CA VAL A 105 13.07 6.46 0.48
C VAL A 105 12.77 6.89 1.91
N ASN A 106 11.96 6.11 2.65
CA ASN A 106 11.63 6.40 4.04
C ASN A 106 12.86 6.37 4.96
N VAL A 107 13.75 5.38 4.81
CA VAL A 107 14.99 5.29 5.59
C VAL A 107 15.84 6.55 5.38
N ILE A 108 16.07 6.93 4.12
CA ILE A 108 16.85 8.14 3.79
C ILE A 108 16.15 9.40 4.31
N SER A 109 14.83 9.51 4.13
CA SER A 109 14.06 10.67 4.61
C SER A 109 14.16 10.84 6.12
N LYS A 110 14.04 9.75 6.89
CA LYS A 110 14.13 9.81 8.36
C LYS A 110 15.54 10.17 8.83
N MET A 111 16.55 9.67 8.16
CA MET A 111 17.94 9.98 8.49
C MET A 111 18.30 11.44 8.17
N LEU A 112 17.83 11.98 7.04
CA LEU A 112 18.00 13.40 6.70
C LEU A 112 17.25 14.35 7.65
N GLN A 113 16.26 13.86 8.39
CA GLN A 113 15.52 14.62 9.40
C GLN A 113 16.18 14.56 10.80
N ILE A 114 17.31 13.87 10.96
CA ILE A 114 18.06 13.86 12.22
C ILE A 114 18.67 15.25 12.46
N GLU A 115 18.39 15.84 13.62
CA GLU A 115 18.77 17.21 13.97
C GLU A 115 20.29 17.46 13.89
N ASN A 116 21.10 16.44 14.19
CA ASN A 116 22.56 16.51 14.25
C ASN A 116 23.26 15.76 13.11
N ILE A 117 22.64 15.66 11.93
CA ILE A 117 23.28 15.02 10.77
C ILE A 117 24.42 15.92 10.25
N ASP A 118 25.61 15.35 10.05
CA ASP A 118 26.70 16.07 9.39
C ASP A 118 26.49 16.10 7.86
N VAL A 119 26.98 17.17 7.22
CA VAL A 119 26.77 17.40 5.79
C VAL A 119 27.43 16.32 4.93
N SER A 120 28.56 15.76 5.34
CA SER A 120 29.23 14.67 4.62
C SER A 120 28.37 13.41 4.63
N SER A 121 27.86 13.03 5.80
CA SER A 121 26.90 11.92 5.92
C SER A 121 25.67 12.16 5.05
N ALA A 122 25.09 13.37 5.07
CA ALA A 122 23.93 13.68 4.24
C ALA A 122 24.21 13.51 2.74
N VAL A 123 25.40 13.91 2.26
CA VAL A 123 25.82 13.74 0.87
C VAL A 123 25.99 12.26 0.50
N GLU A 124 26.70 11.48 1.33
CA GLU A 124 26.87 10.04 1.12
C GLU A 124 25.53 9.31 1.02
N MET A 125 24.56 9.72 1.84
CA MET A 125 23.21 9.16 1.83
C MET A 125 22.44 9.46 0.55
N ILE A 126 22.51 10.69 0.06
CA ILE A 126 21.88 11.08 -1.21
C ILE A 126 22.52 10.31 -2.37
N ASP A 127 23.83 10.12 -2.35
CA ASP A 127 24.54 9.34 -3.36
C ASP A 127 24.14 7.86 -3.33
N LYS A 128 24.00 7.26 -2.14
CA LYS A 128 23.47 5.90 -1.97
C LYS A 128 22.04 5.78 -2.50
N ALA A 129 21.18 6.76 -2.23
CA ALA A 129 19.84 6.81 -2.79
C ALA A 129 19.83 6.84 -4.33
N ARG A 130 20.76 7.63 -4.90
CA ARG A 130 20.94 7.72 -6.36
C ARG A 130 21.39 6.39 -6.95
N TYR A 131 22.30 5.69 -6.28
CA TYR A 131 22.76 4.36 -6.66
C TYR A 131 21.61 3.34 -6.62
N ASP A 132 20.91 3.23 -5.49
CA ASP A 132 19.78 2.31 -5.32
C ASP A 132 18.73 2.52 -6.43
N ARG A 133 18.39 3.79 -6.71
CA ARG A 133 17.45 4.13 -7.80
C ARG A 133 17.93 3.61 -9.16
N ASN A 134 19.22 3.72 -9.46
CA ASN A 134 19.77 3.27 -10.74
C ASN A 134 19.78 1.74 -10.84
N ASP A 135 20.14 1.05 -9.74
CA ASP A 135 20.11 -0.41 -9.65
C ASP A 135 18.69 -0.96 -9.88
N PHE A 136 17.67 -0.39 -9.22
CA PHE A 136 16.27 -0.77 -9.47
C PHE A 136 15.84 -0.59 -10.93
N ARG A 137 16.27 0.51 -11.57
CA ARG A 137 15.95 0.75 -12.99
C ARG A 137 16.57 -0.32 -13.88
N GLN A 138 17.81 -0.72 -13.59
CA GLN A 138 18.51 -1.74 -14.35
C GLN A 138 17.86 -3.11 -14.14
N GLY A 139 17.53 -3.49 -12.90
CA GLY A 139 16.81 -4.73 -12.61
C GLY A 139 15.45 -4.85 -13.32
N ILE A 140 14.68 -3.75 -13.39
CA ILE A 140 13.41 -3.74 -14.16
C ILE A 140 13.67 -3.91 -15.66
N SER A 141 14.72 -3.29 -16.20
CA SER A 141 15.06 -3.44 -17.62
C SER A 141 15.45 -4.86 -18.00
N THR A 142 16.07 -5.61 -17.07
CA THR A 142 16.48 -7.01 -17.27
C THR A 142 15.29 -7.98 -17.27
N ILE A 143 14.19 -7.68 -16.56
CA ILE A 143 12.97 -8.50 -16.53
C ILE A 143 12.13 -8.33 -17.80
N SER A 144 12.38 -7.27 -18.58
CA SER A 144 11.67 -6.97 -19.84
C SER A 144 12.30 -7.64 -21.07
N CYS A 145 13.28 -8.55 -20.90
CA CYS A 145 13.89 -9.34 -21.97
C CYS A 145 13.31 -10.75 -22.03
#